data_AF-A0A809XN96-F1
#
_entry.id   AF-A0A809XN96-F1
#
_cell.length_a   1.000
_cell.length_b   1.000
_cell.length_c   1.000
_cell.angle_alpha   90.00
_cell.angle_beta   90.00
_cell.angle_gamma   90.00
#
_symmetry.space_group_name_H-M   'P 1'
#
loop_
_entity.id
_entity.type
_entity.pdbx_description
1 polymer ?
#
loop_
_entity_poly.entity_id
_entity_poly.type
_entity_poly.pdbx_seq_one_letter_code
_entity_poly.pdbx_strand_id
1 'polypeptide(L)'
;MKRDKALLQQLVDTIAETGTINSACRMHDVSNGAFFNWCKQSATDGGEQFTVEIGEEPMLFHEAVKMAQRQVSFDILENFRLRLLRGTDEIARFQGRTVYKRDPALDHLSDQDLEDLGITTRYLRDANGEFIPEMIHHEPSVQGVLAFLSSEFPSRWGNKQTIEVNSRSSGVQVVKHQFAPKPSPVQEIAPVAAIEAPVIDVEPEDLADLLGEAPMSAEPITPPPPVEPAAATPSPAEPAKPLSDLQRDLLDRLARRPGTDRAPAVAMPNVGRPEADDLDPRRTGPGSAPPANAIKMI
;
A
#
# COMPACT_ATOMS: atom_id res chain seq x y z
N MET A 1 -23.57 30.01 16.93
CA MET A 1 -24.56 28.92 16.77
C MET A 1 -24.86 28.34 18.15
N LYS A 2 -26.13 28.12 18.50
CA LYS A 2 -26.49 27.57 19.82
C LYS A 2 -26.39 26.04 19.76
N ARG A 3 -25.87 25.45 20.83
CA ARG A 3 -25.74 24.01 21.02
C ARG A 3 -27.13 23.39 21.10
N ASP A 4 -27.40 22.39 20.27
CA ASP A 4 -28.64 21.61 20.23
C ASP A 4 -28.31 20.11 20.22
N LYS A 5 -29.14 19.28 20.87
CA LYS A 5 -28.92 17.82 20.98
C LYS A 5 -28.94 17.16 19.60
N ALA A 6 -29.85 17.58 18.72
CA ALA A 6 -29.94 17.06 17.36
C ALA A 6 -28.67 17.34 16.55
N LEU A 7 -28.07 18.52 16.73
CA LEU A 7 -26.80 18.88 16.07
C LEU A 7 -25.63 18.02 16.58
N LEU A 8 -25.59 17.73 17.89
CA LEU A 8 -24.55 16.85 18.45
C LEU A 8 -24.66 15.41 17.92
N GLN A 9 -25.88 14.91 17.75
CA GLN A 9 -26.14 13.61 17.11
C GLN A 9 -25.63 13.58 15.68
N GLN A 10 -26.05 14.54 14.86
CA GLN A 10 -25.64 14.64 13.46
C GLN A 10 -24.11 14.73 13.31
N LEU A 11 -23.44 15.46 14.20
CA LEU A 11 -21.98 15.54 14.22
C LEU A 11 -21.33 14.17 14.48
N VAL A 12 -21.85 13.39 15.45
CA VAL A 12 -21.33 12.06 15.76
C VAL A 12 -21.54 11.10 14.59
N ASP A 13 -22.74 11.06 14.02
CA ASP A 13 -23.08 10.18 12.90
C ASP A 13 -22.19 10.50 11.69
N THR A 14 -22.00 11.79 11.40
CA THR A 14 -21.15 12.24 10.29
C THR A 14 -19.66 11.93 10.55
N ILE A 15 -19.21 11.94 11.82
CA ILE A 15 -17.85 11.51 12.17
C ILE A 15 -17.70 10.01 11.95
N ALA A 16 -18.70 9.20 12.31
CA ALA A 16 -18.69 7.76 12.06
C ALA A 16 -18.65 7.45 10.56
N GLU A 17 -19.34 8.22 9.73
CA GLU A 17 -19.34 8.03 8.27
C GLU A 17 -18.07 8.53 7.57
N THR A 18 -17.61 9.74 7.91
CA THR A 18 -16.50 10.39 7.18
C THR A 18 -15.13 10.17 7.79
N GLY A 19 -15.08 9.71 9.04
CA GLY A 19 -13.84 9.49 9.78
C GLY A 19 -13.09 10.75 10.21
N THR A 20 -13.59 11.95 9.87
CA THR A 20 -12.85 13.20 10.13
C THR A 20 -13.72 14.27 10.79
N ILE A 21 -13.26 14.75 11.96
CA ILE A 21 -13.93 15.81 12.72
C ILE A 21 -14.04 17.10 11.88
N ASN A 22 -13.00 17.44 11.13
CA ASN A 22 -12.98 18.67 10.32
C ASN A 22 -14.05 18.63 9.21
N SER A 23 -14.28 17.47 8.60
CA SER A 23 -15.31 17.33 7.56
C SER A 23 -16.70 17.45 8.16
N ALA A 24 -16.95 16.75 9.27
CA ALA A 24 -18.21 16.86 10.02
C ALA A 24 -18.51 18.30 10.48
N CYS A 25 -17.51 19.00 11.02
CA CYS A 25 -17.65 20.40 11.43
C CYS A 25 -17.99 21.32 10.24
N ARG A 26 -17.38 21.09 9.06
CA ARG A 26 -17.65 21.87 7.84
C ARG A 26 -19.05 21.61 7.27
N MET A 27 -19.51 20.36 7.29
CA MET A 27 -20.83 20.00 6.76
C MET A 27 -21.98 20.56 7.61
N HIS A 28 -21.74 20.77 8.91
CA HIS A 28 -22.75 21.27 9.85
C HIS A 28 -22.53 22.73 10.28
N ASP A 29 -21.67 23.47 9.58
CA ASP A 29 -21.33 24.89 9.87
C ASP A 29 -20.87 25.17 11.31
N VAL A 30 -20.20 24.19 11.93
CA VAL A 30 -19.65 24.31 13.29
C VAL A 30 -18.17 24.63 13.24
N SER A 31 -17.74 25.65 13.98
CA SER A 31 -16.30 25.91 14.15
C SER A 31 -15.64 24.80 14.98
N ASN A 32 -14.45 24.37 14.57
CA ASN A 32 -13.65 23.38 15.31
C ASN A 32 -13.46 23.76 16.80
N GLY A 33 -13.26 25.05 17.09
CA GLY A 33 -13.11 25.54 18.47
C GLY A 33 -14.36 25.31 19.32
N ALA A 34 -15.55 25.55 18.76
CA ALA A 34 -16.81 25.27 19.44
C ALA A 34 -17.01 23.77 19.69
N PHE A 35 -16.71 22.93 18.70
CA PHE A 35 -16.77 21.47 18.81
C PHE A 35 -15.91 20.96 19.99
N PHE A 36 -14.63 21.33 20.05
CA PHE A 36 -13.75 20.87 21.13
C PHE A 36 -14.15 21.45 22.49
N ASN A 37 -14.72 22.66 22.53
CA ASN A 37 -15.26 23.22 23.75
C ASN A 37 -16.47 22.40 24.24
N TRP A 38 -17.38 21.98 23.35
CA TRP A 38 -18.50 21.12 23.70
C TRP A 38 -18.05 19.73 24.16
N CYS A 39 -17.02 19.14 23.56
CA CYS A 39 -16.43 17.89 24.06
C CYS A 39 -15.87 18.06 25.48
N LYS A 40 -15.18 19.17 25.76
CA LYS A 40 -14.66 19.46 27.11
C LYS A 40 -15.79 19.65 28.12
N GLN A 41 -16.79 20.45 27.79
CA GLN A 41 -17.97 20.67 28.65
C GLN A 41 -18.77 19.39 28.89
N SER A 42 -18.88 18.52 27.88
CA SER A 42 -19.49 17.19 28.03
C SER A 42 -18.71 16.33 29.04
N ALA A 43 -17.38 16.42 29.04
CA ALA A 43 -16.53 15.65 29.94
C ALA A 43 -16.52 16.19 31.38
N THR A 44 -16.69 17.51 31.58
CA THR A 44 -16.68 18.13 32.92
C THR A 44 -18.06 18.17 33.56
N ASP A 45 -19.09 18.53 32.79
CA ASP A 45 -20.41 18.89 33.34
C ASP A 45 -21.42 17.75 33.22
N GLY A 46 -21.21 16.81 32.29
CA GLY A 46 -21.97 15.54 32.20
C GLY A 46 -23.49 15.66 32.04
N GLY A 47 -24.02 16.83 31.66
CA GLY A 47 -25.48 17.05 31.63
C GLY A 47 -26.20 16.39 30.45
N GLU A 48 -27.51 16.13 30.59
CA GLU A 48 -28.40 15.51 29.58
C GLU A 48 -28.36 16.21 28.21
N GLN A 49 -28.06 17.51 28.19
CA GLN A 49 -27.86 18.31 26.97
C GLN A 49 -26.68 17.85 26.10
N PHE A 50 -25.80 17.01 26.63
CA PHE A 50 -24.69 16.39 25.93
C PHE A 50 -24.89 14.89 25.72
N THR A 51 -26.05 14.35 26.10
CA THR A 51 -26.34 12.94 25.85
C THR A 51 -26.74 12.76 24.40
N VAL A 52 -26.11 11.81 23.74
CA VAL A 52 -26.25 11.46 22.33
C VAL A 52 -26.42 9.94 22.25
N GLU A 53 -27.17 9.44 21.28
CA GLU A 53 -27.44 8.01 21.13
C GLU A 53 -26.51 7.43 20.07
N ILE A 54 -25.70 6.43 20.39
CA ILE A 54 -24.98 5.64 19.37
C ILE A 54 -25.62 4.26 19.32
N GLY A 55 -26.15 3.91 18.14
CA GLY A 55 -26.98 2.72 17.98
C GLY A 55 -28.28 2.89 18.75
N GLU A 56 -28.33 2.38 19.98
CA GLU A 56 -29.48 2.46 20.90
C GLU A 56 -29.06 2.81 22.35
N GLU A 57 -27.78 3.08 22.59
CA GLU A 57 -27.26 3.37 23.93
C GLU A 57 -27.03 4.87 24.12
N PRO A 58 -27.65 5.50 25.15
CA PRO A 58 -27.42 6.90 25.45
C PRO A 58 -26.05 7.07 26.12
N MET A 59 -25.22 7.92 25.53
CA MET A 59 -23.85 8.18 26.00
C MET A 59 -23.52 9.66 25.94
N LEU A 60 -22.50 10.08 26.70
CA LEU A 60 -22.06 11.46 26.67
C LEU A 60 -21.35 11.76 25.34
N PHE A 61 -21.56 12.96 24.80
CA PHE A 61 -21.05 13.39 23.49
C PHE A 61 -19.55 13.15 23.31
N HIS A 62 -18.74 13.40 24.34
CA HIS A 62 -17.30 13.19 24.26
C HIS A 62 -16.90 11.70 24.20
N GLU A 63 -17.72 10.80 24.76
CA GLU A 63 -17.55 9.35 24.65
C GLU A 63 -18.05 8.85 23.30
N ALA A 64 -19.19 9.36 22.84
CA ALA A 64 -19.74 9.13 21.51
C ALA A 64 -18.73 9.43 20.41
N VAL A 65 -18.09 10.61 20.47
CA VAL A 65 -17.05 11.00 19.51
C VAL A 65 -15.86 10.03 19.54
N LYS A 66 -15.42 9.57 20.72
CA LYS A 66 -14.33 8.58 20.84
C LYS A 66 -14.74 7.23 20.25
N MET A 67 -15.98 6.81 20.46
CA MET A 67 -16.51 5.56 19.90
C MET A 67 -16.60 5.63 18.38
N ALA A 68 -17.16 6.70 17.83
CA ALA A 68 -17.21 6.93 16.38
C ALA A 68 -15.81 6.91 15.75
N GLN A 69 -14.82 7.57 16.37
CA GLN A 69 -13.43 7.51 15.90
C GLN A 69 -12.82 6.12 15.98
N ARG A 70 -13.15 5.34 17.01
CA ARG A 70 -12.69 3.95 17.13
C ARG A 70 -13.29 3.08 16.04
N GLN A 71 -14.58 3.22 15.75
CA GLN A 71 -15.25 2.51 14.66
C GLN A 71 -14.54 2.76 13.32
N VAL A 72 -14.30 4.02 12.98
CA VAL A 72 -13.54 4.41 11.78
C VAL A 72 -12.14 3.80 11.78
N SER A 73 -11.48 3.75 12.94
CA SER A 73 -10.15 3.13 13.06
C SER A 73 -10.20 1.64 12.76
N PHE A 74 -11.26 0.93 13.17
CA PHE A 74 -11.48 -0.47 12.82
C PHE A 74 -11.71 -0.64 11.31
N ASP A 75 -12.54 0.20 10.71
CA ASP A 75 -12.80 0.15 9.25
C ASP A 75 -11.51 0.42 8.45
N ILE A 76 -10.67 1.35 8.90
CA ILE A 76 -9.35 1.60 8.30
C ILE A 76 -8.45 0.38 8.41
N LEU A 77 -8.41 -0.27 9.59
CA LEU A 77 -7.62 -1.48 9.80
C LEU A 77 -8.10 -2.64 8.92
N GLU A 78 -9.40 -2.82 8.77
CA GLU A 78 -9.96 -3.86 7.91
C GLU A 78 -9.64 -3.59 6.44
N ASN A 79 -9.83 -2.36 5.97
CA ASN A 79 -9.45 -1.96 4.62
C ASN A 79 -7.94 -2.12 4.38
N PHE A 80 -7.11 -1.82 5.37
CA PHE A 80 -5.68 -2.03 5.29
C PHE A 80 -5.33 -3.52 5.17
N ARG A 81 -5.97 -4.40 5.95
CA ARG A 81 -5.80 -5.86 5.84
C ARG A 81 -6.20 -6.36 4.46
N LEU A 82 -7.31 -5.88 3.91
CA LEU A 82 -7.74 -6.23 2.55
C LEU A 82 -6.71 -5.80 1.49
N ARG A 83 -6.13 -4.60 1.63
CA ARG A 83 -5.06 -4.12 0.74
C ARG A 83 -3.77 -4.94 0.88
N LEU A 84 -3.42 -5.36 2.08
CA LEU A 84 -2.26 -6.24 2.29
C LEU A 84 -2.48 -7.64 1.73
N LEU A 85 -3.73 -8.11 1.69
CA LEU A 85 -4.06 -9.42 1.12
C LEU A 85 -4.14 -9.39 -0.40
N ARG A 86 -4.79 -8.37 -0.98
CA ARG A 86 -5.17 -8.32 -2.40
C ARG A 86 -4.32 -7.39 -3.23
N GLY A 87 -3.54 -6.48 -2.65
CA GLY A 87 -2.92 -5.38 -3.37
C GLY A 87 -3.86 -4.19 -3.54
N THR A 88 -3.50 -3.26 -4.43
CA THR A 88 -4.28 -2.06 -4.74
C THR A 88 -4.35 -1.82 -6.24
N ASP A 89 -5.54 -1.51 -6.74
CA ASP A 89 -5.74 -1.11 -8.13
C ASP A 89 -5.68 0.42 -8.25
N GLU A 90 -4.91 0.93 -9.21
CA GLU A 90 -4.79 2.34 -9.53
C GLU A 90 -5.21 2.60 -10.97
N ILE A 91 -5.89 3.72 -11.23
CA ILE A 91 -6.20 4.14 -12.60
C ILE A 91 -4.92 4.58 -13.29
N ALA A 92 -4.61 3.98 -14.44
CA ALA A 92 -3.47 4.34 -15.26
C ALA A 92 -3.58 5.80 -15.72
N ARG A 93 -2.56 6.60 -15.40
CA ARG A 93 -2.47 8.00 -15.84
C ARG A 93 -1.17 8.23 -16.60
N PHE A 94 -1.26 8.85 -17.77
CA PHE A 94 -0.12 9.27 -18.57
C PHE A 94 -0.17 10.79 -18.78
N GLN A 95 0.87 11.50 -18.35
CA GLN A 95 0.94 12.97 -18.42
C GLN A 95 -0.29 13.68 -17.81
N GLY A 96 -0.81 13.16 -16.70
CA GLY A 96 -1.99 13.71 -16.02
C GLY A 96 -3.34 13.38 -16.68
N ARG A 97 -3.36 12.57 -17.75
CA ARG A 97 -4.59 12.13 -18.41
C ARG A 97 -4.85 10.65 -18.14
N THR A 98 -6.11 10.29 -17.93
CA THR A 98 -6.55 8.90 -17.77
C THR A 98 -6.29 8.12 -19.06
N VAL A 99 -5.66 6.96 -18.93
CA VAL A 99 -5.50 6.01 -20.03
C VAL A 99 -6.71 5.08 -20.01
N TYR A 100 -7.30 4.87 -21.17
CA TYR A 100 -8.48 4.02 -21.34
C TYR A 100 -8.10 2.67 -21.95
N LYS A 101 -8.83 1.64 -21.55
CA LYS A 101 -8.60 0.27 -22.00
C LYS A 101 -8.90 0.17 -23.49
N ARG A 102 -7.91 -0.25 -24.27
CA ARG A 102 -8.07 -0.52 -25.71
C ARG A 102 -8.77 -1.86 -25.92
N ASP A 103 -9.54 -1.94 -27.00
CA ASP A 103 -10.14 -3.19 -27.44
C ASP A 103 -9.08 -4.05 -28.15
N PRO A 104 -8.71 -5.23 -27.60
CA PRO A 104 -7.74 -6.12 -28.25
C PRO A 104 -8.14 -6.54 -29.66
N ALA A 105 -9.45 -6.59 -29.97
CA ALA A 105 -9.95 -6.94 -31.29
C ALA A 105 -9.68 -5.85 -32.33
N LEU A 106 -9.49 -4.59 -31.92
CA LEU A 106 -9.27 -3.46 -32.83
C LEU A 106 -7.82 -2.96 -32.83
N ASP A 107 -6.98 -3.46 -31.91
CA ASP A 107 -5.62 -2.96 -31.73
C ASP A 107 -4.69 -3.29 -32.91
N HIS A 108 -5.02 -4.32 -33.70
CA HIS A 108 -4.25 -4.73 -34.88
C HIS A 108 -4.61 -3.95 -36.16
N LEU A 109 -5.69 -3.17 -36.15
CA LEU A 109 -6.14 -2.42 -37.33
C LEU A 109 -5.46 -1.04 -37.38
N SER A 110 -5.18 -0.55 -38.59
CA SER A 110 -4.68 0.82 -38.77
C SER A 110 -5.80 1.84 -38.58
N ASP A 111 -5.45 3.11 -38.35
CA ASP A 111 -6.46 4.17 -38.19
C ASP A 111 -7.33 4.31 -39.45
N GLN A 112 -6.73 4.06 -40.62
CA GLN A 112 -7.42 4.11 -41.90
C GLN A 112 -8.42 2.95 -42.06
N ASP A 113 -8.05 1.73 -41.64
CA ASP A 113 -8.97 0.59 -41.66
C ASP A 113 -10.16 0.80 -40.70
N LEU A 114 -9.95 1.48 -39.57
CA LEU A 114 -11.00 1.81 -38.62
C LEU A 114 -11.97 2.86 -39.17
N GLU A 115 -11.44 3.88 -39.86
CA GLU A 115 -12.25 4.87 -40.57
C GLU A 115 -13.10 4.22 -41.66
N ASP A 116 -12.52 3.30 -42.44
CA ASP A 116 -13.23 2.57 -43.49
C ASP A 116 -14.32 1.63 -42.93
N LEU A 117 -14.12 1.09 -41.72
CA LEU A 117 -15.11 0.30 -40.99
C LEU A 117 -16.16 1.15 -40.25
N GLY A 118 -16.02 2.47 -40.26
CA GLY A 118 -16.91 3.40 -39.54
C GLY A 118 -16.76 3.36 -38.01
N ILE A 119 -15.67 2.79 -37.50
CA ILE A 119 -15.39 2.70 -36.07
C ILE A 119 -14.63 3.96 -35.64
N THR A 120 -15.26 4.75 -34.77
CA THR A 120 -14.72 6.07 -34.36
C THR A 120 -13.68 6.01 -33.24
N THR A 121 -13.65 4.95 -32.42
CA THR A 121 -12.72 4.86 -31.29
C THR A 121 -12.26 3.42 -31.02
N ARG A 122 -10.97 3.25 -30.71
CA ARG A 122 -10.33 1.96 -30.35
C ARG A 122 -10.53 1.53 -28.89
N TYR A 123 -11.28 2.29 -28.10
CA TYR A 123 -11.38 2.10 -26.66
C TYR A 123 -12.67 1.40 -26.27
N LEU A 124 -12.58 0.52 -25.28
CA LEU A 124 -13.75 -0.15 -24.71
C LEU A 124 -14.64 0.86 -23.98
N ARG A 125 -15.94 0.66 -24.13
CA ARG A 125 -16.98 1.43 -23.46
C ARG A 125 -17.83 0.52 -22.58
N ASP A 126 -18.28 1.05 -21.46
CA ASP A 126 -19.21 0.39 -20.56
C ASP A 126 -20.64 0.39 -21.15
N ALA A 127 -21.58 -0.29 -20.49
CA ALA A 127 -23.00 -0.34 -20.84
C ALA A 127 -23.65 1.05 -20.95
N ASN A 128 -23.10 2.05 -20.26
CA ASN A 128 -23.54 3.44 -20.30
C ASN A 128 -22.89 4.27 -21.43
N GLY A 129 -22.01 3.66 -22.24
CA GLY A 129 -21.28 4.32 -23.32
C GLY A 129 -20.03 5.10 -22.88
N GLU A 130 -19.69 5.08 -21.60
CA GLU A 130 -18.49 5.74 -21.05
C GLU A 130 -17.22 4.92 -21.27
N PHE A 131 -16.07 5.55 -21.45
CA PHE A 131 -14.80 4.85 -21.65
C PHE A 131 -14.34 4.16 -20.36
N ILE A 132 -13.90 2.91 -20.49
CA ILE A 132 -13.41 2.14 -19.35
C ILE A 132 -11.93 2.52 -19.08
N PRO A 133 -11.59 3.04 -17.90
CA PRO A 133 -10.20 3.35 -17.56
C PRO A 133 -9.37 2.07 -17.48
N GLU A 134 -8.11 2.17 -17.89
CA GLU A 134 -7.14 1.11 -17.67
C GLU A 134 -6.70 1.12 -16.21
N MET A 135 -6.66 -0.05 -15.58
CA MET A 135 -6.30 -0.22 -14.18
C MET A 135 -4.94 -0.92 -14.08
N ILE A 136 -4.02 -0.36 -13.31
CA ILE A 136 -2.73 -0.94 -12.95
C ILE A 136 -2.91 -1.59 -11.58
N HIS A 137 -2.67 -2.89 -11.52
CA HIS A 137 -2.66 -3.61 -10.26
C HIS A 137 -1.28 -3.51 -9.60
N HIS A 138 -1.25 -3.02 -8.36
CA HIS A 138 -0.05 -3.02 -7.53
C HIS A 138 -0.15 -4.15 -6.51
N GLU A 139 0.85 -5.03 -6.53
CA GLU A 139 0.99 -6.08 -5.53
C GLU A 139 1.09 -5.51 -4.10
N PRO A 140 0.68 -6.27 -3.07
CA PRO A 140 0.74 -5.79 -1.70
C PRO A 140 2.19 -5.51 -1.29
N SER A 141 2.38 -4.41 -0.55
CA SER A 141 3.71 -4.03 -0.09
C SER A 141 4.29 -5.07 0.86
N VAL A 142 5.42 -5.68 0.51
CA VAL A 142 6.10 -6.69 1.34
C VAL A 142 6.40 -6.14 2.75
N GLN A 143 6.82 -4.87 2.84
CA GLN A 143 7.09 -4.22 4.12
C GLN A 143 5.85 -4.11 5.01
N GLY A 144 4.70 -3.75 4.41
CA GLY A 144 3.42 -3.68 5.13
C GLY A 144 2.95 -5.05 5.61
N VAL A 145 3.11 -6.08 4.77
CA VAL A 145 2.77 -7.47 5.13
C VAL A 145 3.64 -7.95 6.28
N LEU A 146 4.96 -7.76 6.22
CA LEU A 146 5.89 -8.14 7.30
C LEU A 146 5.61 -7.38 8.59
N ALA A 147 5.33 -6.07 8.52
CA ALA A 147 4.96 -5.28 9.68
C ALA A 147 3.67 -5.80 10.33
N PHE A 148 2.65 -6.11 9.52
CA PHE A 148 1.41 -6.68 10.01
C PHE A 148 1.63 -8.06 10.65
N LEU A 149 2.34 -8.98 9.98
CA LEU A 149 2.69 -10.29 10.53
C LEU A 149 3.51 -10.19 11.82
N SER A 150 4.43 -9.23 11.92
CA SER A 150 5.21 -8.99 13.14
C SER A 150 4.36 -8.52 14.32
N SER A 151 3.24 -7.82 14.05
CA SER A 151 2.30 -7.38 15.07
C SER A 151 1.36 -8.48 15.55
N GLU A 152 0.85 -9.31 14.64
CA GLU A 152 -0.08 -10.40 14.97
C GLU A 152 0.64 -11.65 15.51
N PHE A 153 1.85 -11.92 15.00
CA PHE A 153 2.65 -13.09 15.37
C PHE A 153 4.09 -12.70 15.78
N PRO A 154 4.28 -11.98 16.91
CA PRO A 154 5.60 -11.48 17.32
C PRO A 154 6.64 -12.58 17.54
N SER A 155 6.23 -13.77 17.97
CA SER A 155 7.16 -14.88 18.20
C SER A 155 7.85 -15.36 16.91
N ARG A 156 7.08 -15.45 15.82
CA ARG A 156 7.56 -15.97 14.53
C ARG A 156 8.17 -14.88 13.66
N TRP A 157 7.51 -13.72 13.60
CA TRP A 157 7.80 -12.63 12.66
C TRP A 157 8.28 -11.34 13.33
N GLY A 158 8.40 -11.31 14.65
CA GLY A 158 8.92 -10.16 15.37
C GLY A 158 10.42 -9.94 15.14
N ASN A 159 10.89 -8.75 15.50
CA ASN A 159 12.29 -8.39 15.38
C ASN A 159 13.16 -9.25 16.31
N LYS A 160 13.85 -10.24 15.74
CA LYS A 160 14.84 -11.05 16.45
C LYS A 160 16.17 -10.30 16.46
N GLN A 161 16.47 -9.63 17.57
CA GLN A 161 17.76 -8.97 17.78
C GLN A 161 18.57 -9.76 18.82
N THR A 162 19.70 -10.31 18.41
CA THR A 162 20.70 -10.86 19.33
C THR A 162 21.65 -9.73 19.71
N ILE A 163 21.63 -9.34 20.99
CA ILE A 163 22.54 -8.33 21.52
C ILE A 163 23.72 -9.08 22.14
N GLU A 164 24.86 -9.08 21.44
CA GLU A 164 26.11 -9.60 22.01
C GLU A 164 26.69 -8.59 23.00
N VAL A 165 26.50 -8.85 24.29
CA VAL A 165 27.03 -8.02 25.36
C VAL A 165 28.44 -8.48 25.70
N ASN A 166 29.45 -7.88 25.07
CA ASN A 166 30.86 -8.09 25.45
C ASN A 166 31.21 -7.25 26.68
N SER A 167 30.78 -7.74 27.86
CA SER A 167 30.99 -7.06 29.14
C SER A 167 32.24 -7.59 29.85
N ARG A 168 33.20 -6.70 30.11
CA ARG A 168 34.39 -6.98 30.94
C ARG A 168 34.19 -6.73 32.44
N SER A 169 32.98 -6.35 32.86
CA SER A 169 32.68 -6.02 34.26
C SER A 169 31.44 -6.77 34.74
N SER A 170 31.56 -7.52 35.82
CA SER A 170 30.42 -8.19 36.45
C SER A 170 29.45 -7.16 37.05
N GLY A 171 28.27 -6.98 36.43
CA GLY A 171 27.21 -6.14 36.95
C GLY A 171 25.96 -6.14 36.05
N VAL A 172 24.81 -5.78 36.61
CA VAL A 172 23.55 -5.64 35.86
C VAL A 172 23.66 -4.44 34.92
N GLN A 173 23.71 -4.69 33.62
CA GLN A 173 23.68 -3.64 32.60
C GLN A 173 22.24 -3.39 32.15
N VAL A 174 21.78 -2.14 32.31
CA VAL A 174 20.48 -1.70 31.80
C VAL A 174 20.62 -1.38 30.31
N VAL A 175 20.05 -2.23 29.46
CA VAL A 175 19.96 -1.99 28.01
C VAL A 175 18.84 -0.97 27.77
N LYS A 176 19.21 0.27 27.47
CA LYS A 176 18.24 1.28 27.01
C LYS A 176 17.99 1.08 25.52
N HIS A 177 16.82 0.56 25.17
CA HIS A 177 16.34 0.57 23.78
C HIS A 177 16.10 2.01 23.35
N GLN A 178 17.05 2.63 22.65
CA GLN A 178 16.81 3.90 21.97
C GLN A 178 15.91 3.62 20.76
N PHE A 179 14.61 3.88 20.89
CA PHE A 179 13.69 4.01 19.77
C PHE A 179 14.03 5.30 18.99
N ALA A 180 15.11 5.26 18.22
CA ALA A 180 15.38 6.26 17.20
C ALA A 180 15.94 5.50 15.99
N PRO A 181 15.27 5.53 14.82
CA PRO A 181 15.83 4.95 13.62
C PRO A 181 17.05 5.78 13.22
N LYS A 182 18.24 5.31 13.57
CA LYS A 182 19.47 5.83 12.96
C LYS A 182 19.51 5.31 11.52
N PRO A 183 19.71 6.17 10.51
CA PRO A 183 19.90 5.69 9.14
C PRO A 183 21.18 4.84 9.11
N SER A 184 21.02 3.56 8.82
CA SER A 184 22.16 2.65 8.59
C SER A 184 22.97 3.16 7.39
N PRO A 185 24.31 3.21 7.46
CA PRO A 185 25.12 3.49 6.28
C PRO A 185 24.93 2.36 5.27
N VAL A 186 24.70 2.73 4.00
CA VAL A 186 24.60 1.80 2.86
C VAL A 186 25.91 1.03 2.78
N GLN A 187 25.87 -0.28 3.07
CA GLN A 187 26.97 -1.18 2.78
C GLN A 187 26.89 -1.57 1.30
N GLU A 188 27.99 -1.36 0.56
CA GLU A 188 28.16 -1.88 -0.79
C GLU A 188 27.97 -3.40 -0.78
N ILE A 189 27.03 -3.87 -1.61
CA ILE A 189 26.69 -5.28 -1.76
C ILE A 189 27.85 -5.95 -2.52
N ALA A 190 28.57 -6.85 -1.86
CA ALA A 190 29.50 -7.76 -2.53
C ALA A 190 28.71 -8.73 -3.44
N PRO A 191 29.28 -9.14 -4.60
CA PRO A 191 28.56 -9.97 -5.56
C PRO A 191 28.16 -11.33 -4.98
N VAL A 192 26.93 -11.73 -5.31
CA VAL A 192 26.20 -12.91 -4.83
C VAL A 192 26.99 -14.19 -5.10
N ALA A 193 27.48 -14.84 -4.04
CA ALA A 193 27.80 -16.27 -4.08
C ALA A 193 26.48 -17.05 -4.08
N ALA A 194 26.38 -18.06 -4.93
CA ALA A 194 25.21 -18.91 -5.08
C ALA A 194 24.78 -19.47 -3.70
N ILE A 195 23.56 -19.14 -3.30
CA ILE A 195 22.94 -19.65 -2.08
C ILE A 195 22.44 -21.06 -2.40
N GLU A 196 23.09 -22.08 -1.84
CA GLU A 196 22.51 -23.42 -1.74
C GLU A 196 21.24 -23.34 -0.87
N ALA A 197 20.15 -23.92 -1.36
CA ALA A 197 18.89 -23.96 -0.65
C ALA A 197 19.08 -24.68 0.71
N PRO A 198 18.61 -24.11 1.84
CA PRO A 198 18.64 -24.81 3.11
C PRO A 198 17.68 -26.00 3.03
N VAL A 199 18.21 -27.20 3.23
CA VAL A 199 17.40 -28.40 3.52
C VAL A 199 16.75 -28.17 4.88
N ILE A 200 15.42 -28.09 4.88
CA ILE A 200 14.60 -27.95 6.08
C ILE A 200 14.34 -29.37 6.60
N ASP A 201 15.02 -29.76 7.68
CA ASP A 201 14.58 -30.89 8.52
C ASP A 201 13.33 -30.43 9.28
N VAL A 202 12.17 -30.85 8.80
CA VAL A 202 10.90 -30.68 9.53
C VAL A 202 10.72 -31.91 10.40
N GLU A 203 10.81 -31.76 11.72
CA GLU A 203 10.37 -32.79 12.65
C GLU A 203 8.84 -32.97 12.52
N PRO A 204 8.34 -34.20 12.34
CA PRO A 204 6.95 -34.46 11.96
C PRO A 204 5.93 -34.28 13.10
N GLU A 205 6.36 -33.95 14.32
CA GLU A 205 5.49 -33.91 15.50
C GLU A 205 4.59 -32.67 15.55
N ASP A 206 5.02 -31.53 14.98
CA ASP A 206 4.25 -30.27 15.01
C ASP A 206 3.18 -30.15 13.91
N LEU A 207 3.17 -31.04 12.91
CA LEU A 207 2.19 -31.04 11.81
C LEU A 207 0.97 -31.93 12.07
N ALA A 208 1.09 -32.91 12.98
CA ALA A 208 0.02 -33.85 13.30
C ALA A 208 -1.12 -33.19 14.11
N ASP A 209 -0.80 -32.18 14.91
CA ASP A 209 -1.77 -31.49 15.79
C ASP A 209 -2.66 -30.48 15.03
N LEU A 210 -2.27 -30.08 13.81
CA LEU A 210 -2.97 -29.06 13.01
C LEU A 210 -3.91 -29.64 11.94
N LEU A 211 -3.71 -30.89 11.49
CA LEU A 211 -4.39 -31.39 10.29
C LEU A 211 -5.29 -32.63 10.46
N GLY A 212 -5.24 -33.33 11.60
CA GLY A 212 -6.07 -34.53 11.82
C GLY A 212 -5.67 -35.70 10.91
N GLU A 213 -5.64 -36.92 11.46
CA GLU A 213 -5.17 -38.11 10.74
C GLU A 213 -6.04 -38.45 9.52
N ALA A 214 -5.42 -38.49 8.35
CA ALA A 214 -5.93 -39.19 7.16
C ALA A 214 -4.79 -40.03 6.54
N PRO A 215 -5.10 -41.23 6.01
CA PRO A 215 -4.15 -42.31 5.88
C PRO A 215 -3.19 -42.18 4.68
N MET A 216 -1.98 -42.71 4.91
CA MET A 216 -0.91 -42.95 3.96
C MET A 216 -1.35 -43.67 2.69
N SER A 217 -0.83 -43.24 1.53
CA SER A 217 0.07 -44.05 0.68
C SER A 217 0.32 -43.33 -0.66
N ALA A 218 1.57 -42.98 -0.95
CA ALA A 218 2.06 -42.80 -2.31
C ALA A 218 3.57 -43.07 -2.33
N GLU A 219 3.98 -43.99 -3.19
CA GLU A 219 5.34 -44.52 -3.33
C GLU A 219 6.37 -43.45 -3.77
N PRO A 220 7.64 -43.54 -3.34
CA PRO A 220 8.68 -42.61 -3.76
C PRO A 220 9.13 -42.88 -5.21
N ILE A 221 8.91 -41.90 -6.09
CA ILE A 221 9.44 -41.87 -7.45
C ILE A 221 10.94 -41.57 -7.39
N THR A 222 11.74 -42.45 -7.99
CA THR A 222 13.20 -42.33 -8.10
C THR A 222 13.57 -41.29 -9.17
N PRO A 223 14.40 -40.26 -8.89
CA PRO A 223 14.91 -39.37 -9.92
C PRO A 223 16.05 -40.03 -10.73
N PRO A 224 16.15 -39.78 -12.05
CA PRO A 224 17.22 -40.29 -12.91
C PRO A 224 18.57 -39.59 -12.65
N PRO A 225 19.72 -40.22 -13.03
CA PRO A 225 21.05 -39.75 -12.67
C PRO A 225 21.49 -38.47 -13.40
N PRO A 226 22.42 -37.69 -12.82
CA PRO A 226 22.87 -36.40 -13.34
C PRO A 226 23.79 -36.54 -14.55
N VAL A 227 23.59 -35.68 -15.55
CA VAL A 227 24.49 -35.52 -16.69
C VAL A 227 25.62 -34.56 -16.30
N GLU A 228 26.87 -35.01 -16.42
CA GLU A 228 28.07 -34.20 -16.18
C GLU A 228 28.18 -33.03 -17.18
N PRO A 229 28.50 -31.80 -16.74
CA PRO A 229 28.75 -30.70 -17.66
C PRO A 229 30.13 -30.82 -18.32
N ALA A 230 30.14 -30.76 -19.65
CA ALA A 230 31.35 -30.69 -20.46
C ALA A 230 32.17 -29.44 -20.12
N ALA A 231 33.46 -29.65 -19.87
CA ALA A 231 34.44 -28.60 -19.61
C ALA A 231 34.58 -27.65 -20.81
N ALA A 232 34.18 -26.39 -20.63
CA ALA A 232 34.49 -25.30 -21.56
C ALA A 232 35.95 -24.85 -21.34
N THR A 233 36.76 -24.93 -22.37
CA THR A 233 38.12 -24.37 -22.40
C THR A 233 38.07 -22.84 -22.44
N PRO A 234 38.98 -22.12 -21.74
CA PRO A 234 39.00 -20.66 -21.74
C PRO A 234 39.52 -20.12 -23.09
N SER A 235 38.70 -19.31 -23.76
CA SER A 235 39.12 -18.51 -24.91
C SER A 235 39.99 -17.32 -24.49
N PRO A 236 40.91 -16.82 -25.35
CA PRO A 236 41.89 -15.80 -24.99
C PRO A 236 41.24 -14.43 -24.78
N ALA A 237 41.68 -13.71 -23.75
CA ALA A 237 41.21 -12.36 -23.44
C ALA A 237 41.57 -11.35 -24.55
N GLU A 238 40.53 -10.76 -25.16
CA GLU A 238 40.69 -9.59 -26.02
C GLU A 238 41.09 -8.35 -25.19
N PRO A 239 41.94 -7.45 -25.73
CA PRO A 239 42.36 -6.25 -25.03
C PRO A 239 41.17 -5.31 -24.76
N ALA A 240 41.08 -4.80 -23.53
CA ALA A 240 40.00 -3.97 -23.04
C ALA A 240 39.67 -2.82 -24.01
N LYS A 241 38.43 -2.81 -24.52
CA LYS A 241 37.89 -1.70 -25.31
C LYS A 241 38.01 -0.40 -24.52
N PRO A 242 38.45 0.70 -25.14
CA PRO A 242 38.44 2.00 -24.46
C PRO A 242 37.00 2.37 -24.11
N LEU A 243 36.81 2.89 -22.90
CA LEU A 243 35.50 3.31 -22.35
C LEU A 243 34.75 4.19 -23.35
N SER A 244 33.46 3.90 -23.56
CA SER A 244 32.61 4.67 -24.46
C SER A 244 32.36 6.08 -23.90
N ASP A 245 32.06 7.04 -24.78
CA ASP A 245 31.89 8.44 -24.38
C ASP A 245 30.76 8.63 -23.34
N LEU A 246 29.73 7.79 -23.41
CA LEU A 246 28.64 7.77 -22.43
C LEU A 246 29.09 7.24 -21.06
N GLN A 247 29.98 6.23 -21.04
CA GLN A 247 30.57 5.72 -19.80
C GLN A 247 31.52 6.74 -19.16
N ARG A 248 32.25 7.52 -19.97
CA ARG A 248 33.07 8.63 -19.48
C ARG A 248 32.23 9.76 -18.91
N ASP A 249 31.14 10.16 -19.58
CA ASP A 249 30.24 11.20 -19.09
C ASP A 249 29.55 10.80 -17.78
N LEU A 250 29.15 9.52 -17.64
CA LEU A 250 28.60 9.01 -16.38
C LEU A 250 29.62 8.99 -15.25
N LEU A 251 30.86 8.58 -15.50
CA LEU A 251 31.93 8.60 -14.51
C LEU A 251 32.31 10.03 -14.09
N ASP A 252 32.35 10.97 -15.04
CA ASP A 252 32.59 12.38 -14.78
C ASP A 252 31.46 13.02 -13.98
N ARG A 253 30.21 12.57 -14.16
CA ARG A 253 29.07 13.01 -13.34
C ARG A 253 29.10 12.42 -11.94
N LEU A 254 29.51 11.16 -11.80
CA LEU A 254 29.61 10.49 -10.51
C LEU A 254 30.76 11.05 -9.65
N ALA A 255 31.85 11.47 -10.29
CA ALA A 255 33.01 12.07 -9.62
C ALA A 255 32.76 13.51 -9.12
N ARG A 256 31.65 14.16 -9.53
CA ARG A 256 31.31 15.53 -9.10
C ARG A 256 30.45 15.50 -7.84
N ARG A 257 30.81 16.36 -6.88
CA ARG A 257 30.14 16.48 -5.58
C ARG A 257 28.67 16.88 -5.77
N PRO A 258 27.70 16.18 -5.15
CA PRO A 258 26.29 16.51 -5.31
C PRO A 258 26.01 17.92 -4.79
N GLY A 259 25.50 18.80 -5.66
CA GLY A 259 25.00 20.13 -5.27
C GLY A 259 25.61 21.35 -5.95
N THR A 260 26.26 21.24 -7.13
CA THR A 260 26.68 22.45 -7.88
C THR A 260 26.05 22.52 -9.27
N ASP A 261 25.24 23.57 -9.45
CA ASP A 261 24.84 24.30 -10.66
C ASP A 261 24.68 23.53 -11.97
N ARG A 262 23.64 22.68 -12.01
CA ARG A 262 22.65 22.54 -13.11
C ARG A 262 21.80 21.29 -12.85
N ALA A 263 20.95 21.35 -11.83
CA ALA A 263 19.75 20.53 -11.87
C ALA A 263 18.81 21.14 -12.93
N PRO A 264 18.23 20.37 -13.87
CA PRO A 264 17.08 20.87 -14.61
C PRO A 264 16.05 21.32 -13.57
N ALA A 265 15.42 22.48 -13.79
CA ALA A 265 14.34 22.92 -12.92
C ALA A 265 13.30 21.79 -12.86
N VAL A 266 13.24 21.10 -11.72
CA VAL A 266 12.17 20.17 -11.43
C VAL A 266 10.93 21.05 -11.42
N ALA A 267 10.10 20.92 -12.46
CA ALA A 267 8.82 21.59 -12.50
C ALA A 267 8.09 21.20 -11.21
N MET A 268 7.91 22.16 -10.31
CA MET A 268 7.09 21.92 -9.14
C MET A 268 5.71 21.52 -9.64
N PRO A 269 5.09 20.47 -9.09
CA PRO A 269 3.72 20.14 -9.44
C PRO A 269 2.85 21.38 -9.22
N ASN A 270 1.97 21.65 -10.18
CA ASN A 270 1.06 22.80 -10.20
C ASN A 270 0.05 22.70 -9.04
N VAL A 271 0.46 23.02 -7.82
CA VAL A 271 -0.43 23.10 -6.66
C VAL A 271 -1.11 24.46 -6.68
N GLY A 272 -2.31 24.56 -7.25
CA GLY A 272 -3.12 25.80 -7.15
C GLY A 272 -4.11 26.11 -8.26
N ARG A 273 -4.31 25.27 -9.28
CA ARG A 273 -5.45 25.44 -10.20
C ARG A 273 -6.63 24.58 -9.75
N PRO A 274 -7.80 25.17 -9.41
CA PRO A 274 -9.00 24.43 -9.03
C PRO A 274 -9.71 23.73 -10.21
N GLU A 275 -9.15 23.76 -11.43
CA GLU A 275 -9.79 23.26 -12.66
C GLU A 275 -9.11 22.02 -13.28
N ALA A 276 -8.06 21.46 -12.69
CA ALA A 276 -7.28 20.38 -13.32
C ALA A 276 -7.43 18.99 -12.67
N ASP A 277 -8.17 18.88 -11.58
CA ASP A 277 -8.31 17.64 -10.82
C ASP A 277 -9.80 17.40 -10.56
N ASP A 278 -10.39 16.54 -11.38
CA ASP A 278 -11.74 15.99 -11.19
C ASP A 278 -11.68 15.00 -10.01
N LEU A 279 -11.56 15.55 -8.79
CA LEU A 279 -11.55 14.83 -7.51
C LEU A 279 -12.98 14.50 -7.05
N ASP A 280 -13.86 14.12 -7.97
CA ASP A 280 -15.22 13.71 -7.61
C ASP A 280 -15.18 12.31 -6.96
N PRO A 281 -15.50 12.17 -5.66
CA PRO A 281 -15.52 10.89 -4.97
C PRO A 281 -16.56 9.91 -5.55
N ARG A 282 -17.47 10.36 -6.41
CA ARG A 282 -18.41 9.48 -7.15
C ARG A 282 -17.76 8.77 -8.34
N ARG A 283 -16.63 9.27 -8.85
CA ARG A 283 -15.84 8.67 -9.94
C ARG A 283 -14.64 7.87 -9.45
N THR A 284 -14.08 8.23 -8.30
CA THR A 284 -13.18 7.36 -7.54
C THR A 284 -14.01 6.49 -6.60
N GLY A 285 -14.74 5.53 -7.17
CA GLY A 285 -15.55 4.59 -6.40
C GLY A 285 -14.70 3.78 -5.40
N PRO A 286 -15.31 3.20 -4.35
CA PRO A 286 -14.64 2.23 -3.49
C PRO A 286 -14.18 1.08 -4.38
N GLY A 287 -12.93 0.63 -4.22
CA GLY A 287 -12.26 -0.39 -5.04
C GLY A 287 -12.99 -1.73 -5.09
N SER A 288 -14.08 -1.78 -5.86
CA SER A 288 -14.90 -2.94 -6.14
C SER A 288 -14.77 -3.19 -7.63
N ALA A 289 -13.95 -4.19 -7.99
CA ALA A 289 -13.93 -4.71 -9.35
C ALA A 289 -15.35 -5.16 -9.76
N PRO A 290 -15.86 -4.76 -10.94
CA PRO A 290 -17.08 -5.35 -11.46
C PRO A 290 -16.87 -6.85 -11.74
N PRO A 291 -17.87 -7.72 -11.48
CA PRO A 291 -17.76 -9.15 -11.77
C PRO A 291 -17.51 -9.37 -13.27
N ALA A 292 -16.59 -10.29 -13.57
CA ALA A 292 -15.95 -10.48 -14.88
C ALA A 292 -16.86 -10.79 -16.10
N ASN A 293 -18.19 -10.80 -15.96
CA ASN A 293 -19.12 -11.29 -16.99
C ASN A 293 -20.08 -10.24 -17.57
N ALA A 294 -19.80 -8.94 -17.42
CA ALA A 294 -20.66 -7.87 -17.96
C ALA A 294 -20.09 -7.13 -19.18
N ILE A 295 -19.24 -7.77 -19.98
CA ILE A 295 -18.82 -7.19 -21.27
C ILE A 295 -19.81 -7.65 -22.34
N LYS A 296 -20.67 -6.74 -22.80
CA LYS A 296 -21.37 -6.92 -24.07
C LYS A 296 -20.40 -6.58 -25.19
N MET A 297 -20.07 -7.57 -26.02
CA MET A 297 -19.51 -7.32 -27.35
C MET A 297 -20.61 -6.70 -28.22
N ILE A 298 -20.29 -5.58 -28.88
CA ILE A 298 -21.03 -5.09 -30.05
C ILE A 298 -20.31 -5.62 -31.27
#